data_AF-A0AAV0N839-F1
#
_entry.id   AF-A0AAV0N839-F1
#
_cell.length_a   1.000
_cell.length_b   1.000
_cell.length_c   1.000
_cell.angle_alpha   90.00
_cell.angle_beta   90.00
_cell.angle_gamma   90.00
#
_symmetry.space_group_name_H-M   'P 1'
#
loop_
_entity.id
_entity.type
_entity.pdbx_description
1 polymer ?
#
loop_
_entity_poly.entity_id
_entity_poly.type
_entity_poly.pdbx_seq_one_letter_code
_entity_poly.pdbx_strand_id
1 'polypeptide(L)'
;QFEQKRNHWPSAIECYIKEYGVSEVEAVEFLWKVISKLWKDIAEEYCQKPIQLPYTLTNRLLNLTRCANIVYEKDDYITHSHLLKDHLSSLFIHPVPL
;
A
#
# COMPACT_ATOMS: atom_id res chain seq x y z
N GLN A 1 -3.68 -15.11 0.34
CA GLN A 1 -4.01 -16.28 -0.52
C GLN A 1 -2.85 -16.84 -1.35
N PHE A 2 -2.10 -16.06 -2.14
CA PHE A 2 -0.97 -16.60 -2.93
C PHE A 2 0.22 -17.02 -2.05
N GLU A 3 0.55 -16.20 -1.05
CA GLU A 3 1.63 -16.44 -0.08
C GLU A 3 1.46 -17.79 0.66
N GLN A 4 0.25 -18.08 1.11
CA GLN A 4 -0.14 -19.34 1.76
C GLN A 4 0.12 -20.56 0.86
N LYS A 5 -0.13 -20.47 -0.45
CA LYS A 5 0.06 -21.59 -1.39
C LYS A 5 1.54 -21.94 -1.61
N ARG A 6 2.45 -21.02 -1.31
CA ARG A 6 3.90 -21.20 -1.53
C ARG A 6 4.68 -21.49 -0.25
N ASN A 7 3.99 -21.77 0.86
CA ASN A 7 4.60 -22.03 2.16
C ASN A 7 5.54 -20.88 2.58
N HIS A 8 5.13 -19.65 2.26
CA HIS A 8 5.87 -18.45 2.63
C HIS A 8 5.78 -18.21 4.14
N TRP A 9 6.65 -17.34 4.67
CA TRP A 9 6.53 -16.83 6.03
C TRP A 9 5.13 -16.26 6.29
N PRO A 10 4.57 -16.44 7.51
CA PRO A 10 3.23 -15.96 7.84
C PRO A 10 3.07 -14.47 7.58
N SER A 11 2.02 -14.12 6.84
CA SER A 11 1.59 -12.75 6.60
C SER A 11 1.09 -12.07 7.89
N ALA A 12 0.97 -10.74 7.87
CA ALA A 12 0.37 -9.99 8.97
C ALA A 12 -1.05 -10.47 9.31
N ILE A 13 -1.82 -10.88 8.28
CA ILE A 13 -3.16 -11.45 8.44
C ILE A 13 -3.08 -12.77 9.21
N GLU A 14 -2.21 -13.70 8.80
CA GLU A 14 -2.05 -15.00 9.45
C GLU A 14 -1.55 -14.87 10.89
N CYS A 15 -0.62 -13.96 11.15
CA CYS A 15 -0.16 -13.64 12.50
C CYS A 15 -1.32 -13.15 13.36
N TYR A 16 -2.14 -12.22 12.86
CA TYR A 16 -3.26 -11.65 13.60
C TYR A 16 -4.36 -12.69 13.89
N ILE A 17 -4.71 -13.53 12.90
CA ILE A 17 -5.65 -14.65 13.10
C ILE A 17 -5.13 -15.61 14.16
N LYS A 18 -3.84 -15.97 14.11
CA LYS A 18 -3.24 -16.90 15.06
C LYS A 18 -3.20 -16.33 16.48
N GLU A 19 -2.92 -15.04 16.63
CA GLU A 19 -2.80 -14.38 17.93
C GLU A 19 -4.16 -14.15 18.60
N TYR A 20 -5.17 -13.73 17.83
CA TYR A 20 -6.46 -13.30 18.36
C TYR A 20 -7.63 -14.27 18.10
N GLY A 21 -7.42 -15.34 17.32
CA GLY A 21 -8.44 -16.34 17.02
C GLY A 21 -9.61 -15.82 16.18
N VAL A 22 -9.41 -14.73 15.42
CA VAL A 22 -10.42 -14.06 14.61
C VAL A 22 -10.52 -14.64 13.20
N SER A 23 -11.57 -14.29 12.46
CA SER A 23 -11.69 -14.61 11.04
C SER A 23 -10.73 -13.79 10.16
N GLU A 24 -10.48 -14.26 8.94
CA GLU A 24 -9.67 -13.53 7.95
C GLU A 24 -10.27 -12.17 7.61
N VAL A 25 -11.60 -12.07 7.51
CA VAL A 25 -12.30 -10.82 7.23
C VAL A 25 -12.06 -9.80 8.35
N GLU A 26 -12.21 -10.21 9.61
CA GLU A 26 -11.95 -9.34 10.76
C GLU A 26 -10.49 -8.90 10.83
N ALA A 27 -9.54 -9.79 10.52
CA ALA A 27 -8.12 -9.46 10.46
C ALA A 27 -7.81 -8.42 9.36
N VAL A 28 -8.38 -8.60 8.17
CA VAL A 28 -8.22 -7.68 7.04
C VAL A 28 -8.83 -6.31 7.36
N GLU A 29 -10.04 -6.26 7.90
CA GLU A 29 -10.70 -5.02 8.31
C GLU A 29 -9.88 -4.26 9.38
N PHE A 30 -9.35 -4.99 10.36
CA PHE A 30 -8.49 -4.41 11.38
C PHE A 30 -7.22 -3.79 10.78
N LEU A 31 -6.50 -4.54 9.93
CA LEU A 31 -5.28 -4.05 9.29
C LEU A 31 -5.56 -2.83 8.40
N TRP A 32 -6.65 -2.84 7.64
CA TRP A 32 -7.06 -1.68 6.85
C TRP A 32 -7.36 -0.45 7.69
N LYS A 33 -7.99 -0.62 8.86
CA LYS A 33 -8.22 0.47 9.80
C LYS A 33 -6.92 1.04 10.35
N VAL A 34 -5.95 0.18 10.67
CA VAL A 34 -4.61 0.59 11.12
C VAL A 34 -3.89 1.36 10.02
N ILE A 35 -3.84 0.83 8.80
CA ILE A 35 -3.22 1.50 7.63
C ILE A 35 -3.87 2.86 7.38
N SER A 36 -5.21 2.93 7.40
CA SER A 36 -5.95 4.17 7.18
C SER A 36 -5.66 5.24 8.24
N LYS A 37 -5.44 4.82 9.50
CA LYS A 37 -5.03 5.73 10.57
C LYS A 37 -3.60 6.23 10.32
N LEU A 38 -2.65 5.33 10.09
CA LEU A 38 -1.25 5.67 9.84
C LEU A 38 -1.09 6.60 8.63
N TRP A 39 -1.93 6.43 7.60
CA TRP A 39 -1.93 7.33 6.46
C TRP A 39 -2.32 8.77 6.82
N LYS A 40 -3.26 8.96 7.76
CA LYS A 40 -3.61 10.30 8.27
C LYS A 40 -2.47 10.90 9.07
N ASP A 41 -1.82 10.10 9.90
CA ASP A 41 -0.66 10.54 10.70
C ASP A 41 0.48 11.01 9.76
N ILE A 42 0.80 10.25 8.70
CA ILE A 42 1.78 10.65 7.66
C ILE A 42 1.37 11.96 6.98
N ALA A 43 0.10 12.10 6.61
CA ALA A 43 -0.38 13.30 5.93
C ALA A 43 -0.30 14.53 6.84
N GLU A 44 -0.62 14.38 8.13
CA GLU A 44 -0.52 15.44 9.13
C GLU A 44 0.94 15.86 9.34
N GLU A 45 1.85 14.91 9.62
CA GLU A 45 3.27 15.18 9.80
C GLU A 45 3.90 15.85 8.57
N TYR A 46 3.52 15.41 7.37
CA TYR A 46 3.99 16.02 6.12
C TYR A 46 3.48 17.46 5.92
N CYS A 47 2.30 17.79 6.46
CA CYS A 47 1.76 19.16 6.39
C CYS A 47 2.33 20.08 7.48
N GLN A 48 2.81 19.52 8.59
CA GLN A 48 3.43 20.30 9.66
C GLN A 48 4.80 20.84 9.20
N LYS A 49 5.02 22.15 9.36
CA LYS A 49 6.31 22.80 9.11
C LYS A 49 6.91 23.29 10.44
N PRO A 50 8.25 23.23 10.59
CA PRO A 50 9.23 22.66 9.66
C PRO A 50 9.41 21.15 9.85
N ILE A 51 9.51 20.41 8.74
CA ILE A 51 9.93 19.00 8.76
C ILE A 51 11.45 18.97 9.00
N GLN A 52 11.91 18.17 9.96
CA GLN A 52 13.34 18.09 10.31
C GLN A 52 14.21 17.36 9.27
N LEU A 53 13.59 16.70 8.30
CA LEU A 53 14.25 15.94 7.24
C LEU A 53 14.36 16.74 5.93
N PRO A 54 15.38 16.46 5.09
CA PRO A 54 15.48 17.06 3.77
C PRO A 54 14.25 16.77 2.92
N TYR A 55 13.75 17.79 2.23
CA TYR A 55 12.54 17.70 1.38
C TYR A 55 12.59 16.52 0.39
N THR A 56 13.75 16.27 -0.22
CA THR A 56 13.95 15.18 -1.19
C THR A 56 13.74 13.80 -0.57
N LEU A 57 14.22 13.60 0.67
CA LEU A 57 14.04 12.35 1.41
C LEU A 57 12.57 12.16 1.77
N THR A 58 11.95 13.18 2.35
CA THR A 58 10.54 13.14 2.76
C THR A 58 9.61 12.87 1.57
N ASN A 59 9.84 13.54 0.43
CA ASN A 59 9.07 13.30 -0.79
C ASN A 59 9.22 11.89 -1.33
N ARG A 60 10.44 11.33 -1.27
CA ARG A 60 10.68 9.97 -1.75
C ARG A 60 9.92 8.95 -0.90
N LEU A 61 9.95 9.11 0.42
CA LEU A 61 9.20 8.26 1.35
C LEU A 61 7.69 8.38 1.12
N LEU A 62 7.17 9.60 1.02
CA LEU A 62 5.76 9.84 0.76
C LEU A 62 5.30 9.20 -0.56
N ASN A 63 6.06 9.39 -1.63
CA ASN A 63 5.73 8.82 -2.94
C ASN A 63 5.81 7.29 -2.94
N LEU A 64 6.75 6.69 -2.21
CA LEU A 64 6.80 5.23 -2.05
C LEU A 64 5.53 4.70 -1.37
N THR A 65 5.09 5.34 -0.28
CA THR A 65 3.85 4.95 0.41
C THR A 65 2.62 5.12 -0.49
N ARG A 66 2.56 6.19 -1.30
CA ARG A 66 1.49 6.38 -2.29
C ARG A 66 1.47 5.28 -3.35
N CYS A 67 2.64 4.91 -3.87
CA CYS A 67 2.76 3.81 -4.83
C CYS A 67 2.27 2.50 -4.24
N ALA A 68 2.64 2.18 -2.99
CA ALA A 68 2.15 0.99 -2.31
C ALA A 68 0.61 0.98 -2.21
N ASN A 69 0.00 2.12 -1.88
CA ASN A 69 -1.46 2.23 -1.85
C ASN A 69 -2.07 1.95 -3.23
N ILE A 70 -1.58 2.59 -4.30
CA ILE A 70 -2.08 2.38 -5.68
C ILE A 70 -1.98 0.90 -6.09
N VAL A 71 -0.88 0.26 -5.73
CA VAL A 71 -0.59 -1.13 -6.11
C VAL A 71 -1.47 -2.14 -5.37
N TYR A 72 -1.96 -1.82 -4.16
CA TYR A 72 -2.72 -2.75 -3.31
C TYR A 72 -4.16 -2.30 -2.99
N GLU A 73 -4.62 -1.15 -3.46
CA GLU A 73 -5.94 -0.58 -3.12
C GLU A 73 -7.10 -1.43 -3.63
N LYS A 74 -6.99 -2.01 -4.83
CA LYS A 74 -8.09 -2.73 -5.50
C LYS A 74 -7.81 -4.22 -5.70
N ASP A 75 -6.58 -4.56 -6.05
CA ASP A 75 -6.13 -5.93 -6.27
C ASP A 75 -4.62 -5.98 -5.97
N ASP A 76 -4.04 -7.18 -5.96
CA ASP A 76 -2.61 -7.38 -5.88
C ASP A 76 -1.97 -7.15 -7.26
N TYR A 77 -1.69 -5.89 -7.58
CA TYR A 77 -1.10 -5.53 -8.87
C TYR A 77 0.37 -5.98 -9.01
N ILE A 78 1.02 -6.42 -7.93
CA ILE A 78 2.35 -7.03 -8.01
C ILE A 78 2.24 -8.44 -8.58
N THR A 79 1.37 -9.26 -7.98
CA THR A 79 1.13 -10.64 -8.44
C THR A 79 0.37 -10.64 -9.77
N HIS A 80 -0.58 -9.73 -9.94
CA HIS A 80 -1.41 -9.56 -11.14
C HIS A 80 -0.95 -8.36 -11.98
N SER A 81 0.34 -8.28 -12.29
CA SER A 81 0.96 -7.14 -13.00
C SER A 81 0.37 -6.78 -14.37
N HIS A 82 -0.37 -7.70 -14.99
CA HIS A 82 -1.12 -7.40 -16.21
C HIS A 82 -2.20 -6.32 -16.00
N LEU A 83 -2.70 -6.14 -14.77
CA LEU A 83 -3.67 -5.10 -14.42
C LEU A 83 -3.06 -3.69 -14.45
N LEU A 84 -1.73 -3.56 -14.40
CA LEU A 84 -1.04 -2.27 -14.52
C LEU A 84 -0.87 -1.78 -15.96
N LYS A 85 -1.17 -2.62 -16.96
CA LYS A 85 -0.89 -2.30 -18.38
C LYS A 85 -1.54 -1.00 -18.84
N ASP A 86 -2.78 -0.76 -18.45
CA ASP A 86 -3.51 0.44 -18.86
C ASP A 86 -2.91 1.69 -18.21
N HIS A 87 -2.55 1.61 -16.93
CA HIS A 87 -1.83 2.68 -16.22
C HIS A 87 -0.48 2.99 -16.86
N LEU A 88 0.30 1.96 -17.19
CA LEU A 88 1.61 2.12 -17.83
C LEU A 88 1.49 2.69 -19.25
N SER A 89 0.50 2.24 -20.02
CA SER A 89 0.27 2.73 -21.38
C SER A 89 -0.16 4.20 -21.36
N SER A 90 -1.05 4.59 -20.45
CA SER A 90 -1.45 5.98 -20.24
C SER A 90 -0.28 6.87 -19.82
N LEU A 91 0.61 6.38 -18.96
CA LEU A 91 1.72 7.18 -18.43
C LEU A 91 2.90 7.32 -19.40
N PHE A 92 3.23 6.27 -20.16
CA PHE A 92 4.48 6.19 -20.92
C PHE A 92 4.31 6.10 -22.44
N ILE A 93 3.13 5.74 -22.94
CA ILE A 93 2.90 5.47 -24.37
C ILE A 93 1.98 6.53 -24.98
N HIS A 94 0.87 6.85 -24.32
CA HIS A 94 -0.16 7.72 -24.86
C HIS A 94 0.02 9.16 -24.33
N PRO A 95 0.39 10.13 -25.19
CA PRO A 95 0.47 11.52 -24.77
C PRO A 95 -0.93 12.07 -24.48
N VAL A 96 -1.01 13.03 -23.56
CA VAL A 96 -2.23 13.80 -23.34
C VAL A 96 -2.49 14.66 -24.60
N PRO A 97 -3.67 14.58 -25.22
CA PRO A 97 -4.03 15.44 -26.34
C PRO A 97 -3.93 16.91 -25.95
N LEU A 98 -3.38 17.73 -26.85
CA LEU A 98 -3.29 19.19 -26.71
C LEU A 98 -4.61 19.87 -27.09
#